data_AF-A0AAN6DGD0-F1
#
_entry.id   AF-A0AAN6DGD0-F1
#
_cell.length_a   1.000
_cell.length_b   1.000
_cell.length_c   1.000
_cell.angle_alpha   90.00
_cell.angle_beta   90.00
_cell.angle_gamma   90.00
#
_symmetry.space_group_name_H-M   'P 1'
#
loop_
_entity.id
_entity.type
_entity.pdbx_description
1 polymer ?
#
loop_
_entity_poly.entity_id
_entity_poly.type
_entity_poly.pdbx_seq_one_letter_code
_entity_poly.pdbx_strand_id
1 'polypeptide(L)'
;MGEEFESAALSKKEQRKLKKLLRKANKEEERDDGLNLEKLNESASEEEELELDQGSKSEDDEESDIPLSEAELESDADVVPHTKLTVNKVAALKQSLASFALPWDKLPFDEHQSVTSSERVDTQVKDVFDDTERELAFYKQGLEAAKIARQKLLALNVPFTRPPDYFAEMVKSDAHMDQLKVKLIKEASEKKAREEARRQRQLKKFGKQVQNETLQKRQKEKSEALAKIKSLKRKKQNHEIDEEEFNIAVEEAVAAAPEQGRRGNKKQKVESKLNRKKPQRPGKSKRHRRGK
;
A
#
# COMPACT_ATOMS: atom_id res chain seq x y z
N MET A 1 17.67 -7.20 3.76
CA MET A 1 16.64 -8.05 4.38
C MET A 1 15.36 -7.25 4.41
N GLY A 2 14.51 -7.42 3.40
CA GLY A 2 13.16 -6.86 3.41
C GLY A 2 12.30 -7.85 4.15
N GLU A 3 11.78 -7.47 5.32
CA GLU A 3 10.72 -8.23 5.96
C GLU A 3 9.48 -8.12 5.07
N GLU A 4 9.20 -9.19 4.32
CA GLU A 4 7.90 -9.37 3.69
C GLU A 4 6.85 -9.31 4.80
N PHE A 5 5.95 -8.33 4.70
CA PHE A 5 4.87 -8.16 5.67
C PHE A 5 3.88 -9.32 5.48
N GLU A 6 4.16 -10.46 6.10
CA GLU A 6 3.24 -11.58 6.19
C GLU A 6 1.98 -11.08 6.91
N SER A 7 0.94 -10.86 6.12
CA SER A 7 -0.33 -10.33 6.61
C SER A 7 -1.09 -11.40 7.37
N ALA A 8 -0.66 -11.64 8.61
CA ALA A 8 -1.39 -12.41 9.59
C ALA A 8 -2.81 -11.86 9.71
N ALA A 9 -3.81 -12.73 9.63
CA ALA A 9 -5.19 -12.32 9.78
C ALA A 9 -5.39 -11.71 11.17
N LEU A 10 -5.62 -10.39 11.22
CA LEU A 10 -5.82 -9.62 12.45
C LEU A 10 -6.80 -10.35 13.38
N SER A 11 -6.39 -10.53 14.63
CA SER A 11 -7.19 -11.17 15.68
C SER A 11 -8.53 -10.44 15.84
N LYS A 12 -9.59 -11.15 16.25
CA LYS A 12 -10.91 -10.53 16.55
C LYS A 12 -10.81 -9.33 17.51
N LYS A 13 -9.80 -9.32 18.40
CA LYS A 13 -9.53 -8.18 19.30
C LYS A 13 -8.98 -6.96 18.54
N GLU A 14 -8.06 -7.18 17.61
CA GLU A 14 -7.44 -6.13 16.78
C GLU A 14 -8.43 -5.54 15.80
N GLN A 15 -9.26 -6.38 15.16
CA GLN A 15 -10.37 -5.92 14.31
C GLN A 15 -11.35 -5.02 15.07
N ARG A 16 -11.65 -5.34 16.33
CA ARG A 16 -12.50 -4.49 17.20
C ARG A 16 -11.81 -3.18 17.57
N LYS A 17 -10.51 -3.21 17.85
CA LYS A 17 -9.71 -2.01 18.15
C LYS A 17 -9.66 -1.08 16.93
N LEU A 18 -9.41 -1.63 15.74
CA LEU A 18 -9.41 -0.90 14.47
C LEU A 18 -10.79 -0.29 14.16
N LYS A 19 -11.88 -1.03 14.40
CA LYS A 19 -13.25 -0.51 14.25
C LYS A 19 -13.56 0.64 15.22
N LYS A 20 -13.02 0.59 16.44
CA LYS A 20 -13.18 1.65 17.44
C LYS A 20 -12.36 2.90 17.07
N LEU A 21 -11.14 2.72 16.54
CA LEU A 21 -10.30 3.80 16.02
C LEU A 21 -10.96 4.47 14.81
N LEU A 22 -11.49 3.69 13.86
CA LEU A 22 -12.26 4.19 12.73
C LEU A 22 -13.47 5.04 13.14
N ARG A 23 -14.22 4.58 14.14
CA ARG A 23 -15.36 5.34 14.67
C ARG A 23 -14.94 6.61 15.41
N LYS A 24 -13.72 6.65 15.96
CA LYS A 24 -13.15 7.84 16.62
C LYS A 24 -12.68 8.85 15.57
N ALA A 25 -11.95 8.40 14.55
CA ALA A 25 -11.50 9.22 13.42
C ALA A 25 -12.68 9.89 12.68
N ASN A 26 -13.72 9.13 12.32
CA ASN A 26 -14.91 9.71 11.68
C ASN A 26 -15.66 10.73 12.56
N LYS A 27 -15.52 10.63 13.90
CA LYS A 27 -16.15 11.58 14.84
C LYS A 27 -15.30 12.83 15.06
N GLU A 28 -14.00 12.76 14.76
CA GLU A 28 -13.09 13.90 14.75
C GLU A 28 -13.19 14.65 13.42
N GLU A 29 -13.38 13.95 12.28
CA GLU A 29 -13.70 14.58 10.99
C GLU A 29 -14.99 15.44 11.05
N GLU A 30 -16.09 14.94 11.63
CA GLU A 30 -17.33 15.73 11.80
C GLU A 30 -17.20 16.93 12.77
N ARG A 31 -16.07 17.08 13.47
CA ARG A 31 -15.81 18.22 14.37
C ARG A 31 -14.90 19.27 13.74
N ASP A 32 -14.09 18.90 12.76
CA ASP A 32 -13.13 19.78 12.09
C ASP A 32 -13.70 20.46 10.83
N ASP A 33 -14.91 20.12 10.39
CA ASP A 33 -15.65 20.81 9.31
C ASP A 33 -16.05 22.28 9.65
N GLY A 34 -15.56 22.83 10.77
CA GLY A 34 -15.80 24.20 11.23
C GLY A 34 -14.68 25.21 10.96
N LEU A 35 -13.56 24.81 10.37
CA LEU A 35 -12.46 25.74 10.05
C LEU A 35 -12.60 26.22 8.60
N ASN A 36 -13.22 27.40 8.46
CA ASN A 36 -13.46 28.07 7.18
C ASN A 36 -12.14 28.49 6.51
N LEU A 37 -11.71 27.72 5.50
CA LEU A 37 -10.46 27.89 4.76
C LEU A 37 -10.40 29.23 3.97
N GLU A 38 -11.55 29.87 3.73
CA GLU A 38 -11.63 31.20 3.09
C GLU A 38 -11.05 32.32 3.98
N LYS A 39 -11.11 32.19 5.30
CA LYS A 39 -10.69 33.26 6.23
C LYS A 39 -9.17 33.32 6.45
N LEU A 40 -8.43 32.30 6.02
CA LEU A 40 -6.96 32.26 6.08
C LEU A 40 -6.29 32.90 4.85
N ASN A 41 -7.04 33.14 3.77
CA ASN A 41 -6.51 33.81 2.58
C ASN A 41 -6.58 35.34 2.68
N GLU A 42 -7.45 35.88 3.55
CA GLU A 42 -7.60 37.33 3.77
C GLU A 42 -6.67 37.89 4.86
N SER A 43 -6.10 37.05 5.75
CA SER A 43 -5.19 37.51 6.80
C SER A 43 -3.70 37.46 6.42
N ALA A 44 -3.39 37.16 5.16
CA ALA A 44 -2.02 37.16 4.63
C ALA A 44 -1.69 38.40 3.78
N SER A 45 -2.66 39.33 3.63
CA SER A 45 -2.54 40.52 2.78
C SER A 45 -2.36 41.83 3.55
N GLU A 46 -2.28 41.83 4.88
CA GLU A 46 -2.07 43.04 5.67
C GLU A 46 -0.96 42.82 6.71
N GLU A 47 0.01 43.74 6.72
CA GLU A 47 1.15 43.93 7.65
C GLU A 47 2.52 43.33 7.26
N GLU A 48 3.33 44.13 6.52
CA GLU A 48 4.67 44.59 6.96
C GLU A 48 5.22 45.63 5.96
N GLU A 49 4.83 46.89 6.14
CA GLU A 49 5.46 48.04 5.48
C GLU A 49 6.63 48.51 6.36
N LEU A 50 7.84 48.04 6.04
CA LEU A 50 9.08 48.49 6.67
C LEU A 50 9.64 49.68 5.88
N GLU A 51 9.65 50.85 6.52
CA GLU A 51 10.41 52.02 6.07
C GLU A 51 11.91 51.71 6.03
N LEU A 52 12.51 51.74 4.84
CA LEU A 52 13.95 51.83 4.65
C LEU A 52 14.25 52.96 3.66
N ASP A 53 14.60 54.10 4.25
CA ASP A 53 15.28 55.22 3.61
C ASP A 53 16.62 54.75 3.01
N GLN A 54 16.75 54.88 1.68
CA GLN A 54 18.04 55.06 1.05
C GLN A 54 17.89 55.78 -0.30
N GLY A 55 18.29 57.05 -0.31
CA GLY A 55 18.41 57.83 -1.52
C GLY A 55 19.51 57.31 -2.44
N SER A 56 19.15 57.09 -3.70
CA SER A 56 19.95 57.54 -4.84
C SER A 56 19.03 57.73 -6.05
N LYS A 57 18.83 58.99 -6.45
CA LYS A 57 18.28 59.34 -7.76
C LYS A 57 19.14 58.74 -8.86
N SER A 58 18.57 57.87 -9.67
CA SER A 58 18.92 57.75 -11.08
C SER A 58 17.61 57.89 -11.84
N GLU A 59 17.45 59.02 -12.51
CA GLU A 59 16.40 59.26 -13.49
C GLU A 59 16.68 58.34 -14.69
N ASP A 60 15.89 57.30 -14.85
CA ASP A 60 15.63 56.68 -16.14
C ASP A 60 14.11 56.43 -16.17
N ASP A 61 13.41 57.21 -17.00
CA ASP A 61 11.97 57.13 -17.21
C ASP A 61 11.64 55.79 -17.87
N GLU A 62 11.42 54.74 -17.07
CA GLU A 62 10.73 53.54 -17.54
C GLU A 62 9.23 53.83 -17.57
N GLU A 63 8.73 54.31 -18.72
CA GLU A 63 7.31 54.25 -19.04
C GLU A 63 6.81 52.83 -18.76
N SER A 64 5.82 52.70 -17.88
CA SER A 64 5.22 51.42 -17.51
C SER A 64 4.59 50.78 -18.75
N ASP A 65 5.23 49.76 -19.31
CA ASP A 65 4.69 48.95 -20.42
C ASP A 65 3.33 48.33 -20.02
N ILE A 66 2.23 48.90 -20.49
CA ILE A 66 0.88 48.34 -20.29
C ILE A 66 0.68 47.21 -21.34
N PRO A 67 0.24 46.00 -20.94
CA PRO A 67 -0.04 44.94 -21.89
C PRO A 67 -1.15 45.37 -22.87
N LEU A 68 -1.03 45.01 -24.15
CA LEU A 68 -1.97 45.39 -25.22
C LEU A 68 -3.43 45.02 -24.91
N SER A 69 -3.66 44.04 -24.03
CA SER A 69 -4.98 43.61 -23.56
C SER A 69 -5.63 44.56 -22.55
N GLU A 70 -4.85 45.44 -21.92
CA GLU A 70 -5.27 46.35 -20.84
C GLU A 70 -5.24 47.83 -21.29
N ALA A 71 -4.66 48.12 -22.46
CA ALA A 71 -4.68 49.44 -23.06
C ALA A 71 -6.01 49.67 -23.82
N GLU A 72 -6.79 50.67 -23.40
CA GLU A 72 -7.92 51.19 -24.18
C GLU A 72 -7.37 52.00 -25.37
N LEU A 73 -7.21 51.35 -26.52
CA LEU A 73 -6.67 51.95 -27.74
C LEU A 73 -7.76 52.70 -28.52
N GLU A 74 -7.55 53.98 -28.78
CA GLU A 74 -8.32 54.71 -29.81
C GLU A 74 -7.99 54.12 -31.19
N SER A 75 -8.99 53.91 -32.04
CA SER A 75 -8.88 53.16 -33.30
C SER A 75 -7.94 53.75 -34.36
N ASP A 76 -7.37 54.93 -34.11
CA ASP A 76 -6.53 55.71 -35.04
C ASP A 76 -5.09 55.90 -34.53
N ALA A 77 -4.71 55.25 -33.42
CA ALA A 77 -3.35 55.28 -32.90
C ALA A 77 -2.52 54.11 -33.44
N ASP A 78 -1.54 54.40 -34.31
CA ASP A 78 -0.56 53.42 -34.81
C ASP A 78 0.39 52.99 -33.66
N VAL A 79 0.00 51.97 -32.90
CA VAL A 79 0.85 51.36 -31.85
C VAL A 79 1.69 50.23 -32.44
N VAL A 80 3.01 50.39 -32.37
CA VAL A 80 3.96 49.34 -32.77
C VAL A 80 4.10 48.33 -31.61
N PRO A 81 3.69 47.06 -31.78
CA PRO A 81 3.84 46.07 -30.73
C PRO A 81 5.31 45.76 -30.47
N HIS A 82 5.83 46.19 -29.31
CA HIS A 82 7.15 45.79 -28.84
C HIS A 82 7.07 44.41 -28.19
N THR A 83 7.70 43.41 -28.82
CA THR A 83 7.91 42.10 -28.18
C THR A 83 9.23 42.14 -27.41
N LYS A 84 9.20 41.84 -26.11
CA LYS A 84 10.42 41.73 -25.30
C LYS A 84 11.26 40.58 -25.86
N LEU A 85 12.38 40.91 -26.51
CA LEU A 85 13.32 39.92 -27.00
C LEU A 85 13.94 39.19 -25.80
N THR A 86 13.64 37.90 -25.66
CA THR A 86 14.25 37.05 -24.64
C THR A 86 15.69 36.72 -25.04
N VAL A 87 16.62 37.63 -24.74
CA VAL A 87 18.05 37.45 -25.00
C VAL A 87 18.69 36.72 -23.83
N ASN A 88 19.29 35.55 -24.09
CA ASN A 88 20.05 34.82 -23.07
C ASN A 88 21.38 35.52 -22.76
N LYS A 89 21.40 36.38 -21.74
CA LYS A 89 22.59 37.12 -21.26
C LYS A 89 23.51 36.22 -20.41
N VAL A 90 24.20 35.28 -21.04
CA VAL A 90 25.08 34.31 -20.36
C VAL A 90 26.17 34.97 -19.50
N ALA A 91 26.70 36.13 -19.91
CA ALA A 91 27.73 36.84 -19.14
C ALA A 91 27.21 37.34 -17.79
N ALA A 92 26.00 37.93 -17.78
CA ALA A 92 25.35 38.40 -16.56
C ALA A 92 25.00 37.22 -15.64
N LEU A 93 24.52 36.10 -16.19
CA LEU A 93 24.22 34.88 -15.42
C LEU A 93 25.47 34.27 -14.75
N LYS A 94 26.62 34.33 -15.41
CA LYS A 94 27.89 33.88 -14.81
C LYS A 94 28.37 34.81 -13.70
N GLN A 95 28.19 36.12 -13.88
CA GLN A 95 28.52 37.12 -12.86
C GLN A 95 27.62 36.97 -11.63
N SER A 96 26.32 36.74 -11.82
CA SER A 96 25.40 36.48 -10.71
C SER A 96 25.72 35.16 -10.01
N LEU A 97 26.00 34.08 -10.73
CA LEU A 97 26.46 32.83 -10.11
C LEU A 97 27.68 33.09 -9.22
N ALA A 98 28.67 33.84 -9.72
CA ALA A 98 29.88 34.13 -8.97
C ALA A 98 29.63 35.01 -7.72
N SER A 99 28.55 35.80 -7.67
CA SER A 99 28.28 36.67 -6.52
C SER A 99 27.71 35.92 -5.31
N PHE A 100 26.93 34.85 -5.52
CA PHE A 100 26.32 34.08 -4.43
C PHE A 100 26.86 32.65 -4.26
N ALA A 101 27.57 32.10 -5.24
CA ALA A 101 28.08 30.73 -5.15
C ALA A 101 29.17 30.61 -4.08
N LEU A 102 28.93 29.72 -3.11
CA LEU A 102 29.91 29.35 -2.11
C LEU A 102 30.90 28.31 -2.67
N PRO A 103 32.17 28.29 -2.20
CA PRO A 103 33.18 27.36 -2.67
C PRO A 103 32.99 25.96 -2.06
N TRP A 104 31.98 25.22 -2.54
CA TRP A 104 31.61 23.90 -2.04
C TRP A 104 32.73 22.86 -2.11
N ASP A 105 33.64 22.97 -3.09
CA ASP A 105 34.77 22.05 -3.26
C ASP A 105 35.77 22.08 -2.09
N LYS A 106 35.81 23.18 -1.33
CA LYS A 106 36.71 23.36 -0.18
C LYS A 106 36.06 22.94 1.14
N LEU A 107 34.73 22.88 1.17
CA LEU A 107 33.95 22.59 2.37
C LEU A 107 33.70 21.07 2.48
N PRO A 108 33.55 20.53 3.71
CA PRO A 108 33.18 19.14 3.88
C PRO A 108 31.76 18.90 3.36
N PHE A 109 31.48 17.65 2.98
CA PHE A 109 30.18 17.26 2.41
C PHE A 109 28.98 17.56 3.33
N ASP A 110 29.20 17.60 4.65
CA ASP A 110 28.16 17.85 5.65
C ASP A 110 27.53 19.25 5.54
N GLU A 111 28.24 20.24 4.98
CA GLU A 111 27.75 21.62 4.85
C GLU A 111 26.77 21.78 3.69
N HIS A 112 26.99 21.06 2.58
CA HIS A 112 26.18 21.22 1.36
C HIS A 112 25.18 20.09 1.15
N GLN A 113 25.49 18.87 1.61
CA GLN A 113 24.67 17.64 1.53
C GLN A 113 23.98 17.39 0.17
N SER A 114 24.51 17.99 -0.89
CA SER A 114 23.95 18.01 -2.23
C SER A 114 24.73 17.05 -3.13
N VAL A 115 24.01 16.26 -3.91
CA VAL A 115 24.58 15.29 -4.84
C VAL A 115 23.97 15.53 -6.22
N THR A 116 24.83 15.83 -7.18
CA THR A 116 24.44 15.97 -8.58
C THR A 116 24.51 14.60 -9.26
N SER A 117 23.44 14.21 -9.94
CA SER A 117 23.43 13.00 -10.79
C SER A 117 24.35 13.17 -11.99
N SER A 118 25.13 12.14 -12.31
CA SER A 118 25.99 12.14 -13.52
C SER A 118 25.18 11.99 -14.80
N GLU A 119 24.08 11.23 -14.76
CA GLU A 119 23.21 11.01 -15.90
C GLU A 119 22.00 11.95 -15.86
N ARG A 120 21.60 12.42 -17.05
CA ARG A 120 20.38 13.21 -17.21
C ARG A 120 19.17 12.29 -17.22
N VAL A 121 18.15 12.64 -16.44
CA VAL A 121 16.92 11.84 -16.35
C VAL A 121 16.19 11.81 -17.70
N ASP A 122 16.25 12.90 -18.46
CA ASP A 122 15.60 13.03 -19.77
C ASP A 122 16.03 11.95 -20.77
N THR A 123 17.26 11.42 -20.66
CA THR A 123 17.73 10.36 -21.57
C THR A 123 17.25 8.97 -21.19
N GLN A 124 16.76 8.79 -19.96
CA GLN A 124 16.29 7.50 -19.46
C GLN A 124 14.79 7.28 -19.68
N VAL A 125 14.03 8.36 -19.82
CA VAL A 125 12.58 8.33 -20.03
C VAL A 125 12.29 8.31 -21.53
N LYS A 126 11.65 7.24 -22.02
CA LYS A 126 11.31 7.11 -23.45
C LYS A 126 10.14 7.99 -23.84
N ASP A 127 9.11 8.00 -23.00
CA ASP A 127 7.92 8.83 -23.17
C ASP A 127 7.72 9.70 -21.94
N VAL A 128 7.77 11.02 -22.13
CA VAL A 128 7.66 12.02 -21.05
C VAL A 128 6.25 12.03 -20.45
N PHE A 129 5.24 11.55 -21.19
CA PHE A 129 3.86 11.47 -20.74
C PHE A 129 3.53 10.17 -20.00
N ASP A 130 4.39 9.16 -20.05
CA ASP A 130 4.25 7.98 -19.21
C ASP A 130 4.78 8.26 -17.79
N ASP A 131 3.83 8.51 -16.89
CA ASP A 131 4.12 8.80 -15.50
C ASP A 131 4.84 7.63 -14.80
N THR A 132 4.53 6.38 -15.18
CA THR A 132 5.09 5.22 -14.47
C THR A 132 6.58 5.04 -14.72
N GLU A 133 7.02 5.21 -15.96
CA GLU A 133 8.45 5.17 -16.32
C GLU A 133 9.20 6.38 -15.75
N ARG A 134 8.57 7.56 -15.79
CA ARG A 134 9.13 8.80 -15.26
C ARG A 134 9.34 8.76 -13.75
N GLU A 135 8.35 8.30 -12.98
CA GLU A 135 8.46 8.14 -11.53
C GLU A 135 9.55 7.12 -11.15
N LEU A 136 9.72 6.06 -11.93
CA LEU A 136 10.82 5.10 -11.73
C LEU A 136 12.20 5.74 -11.97
N ALA A 137 12.32 6.65 -12.93
CA ALA A 137 13.56 7.38 -13.18
C ALA A 137 13.90 8.33 -12.02
N PHE A 138 12.91 9.11 -11.53
CA PHE A 138 13.08 9.96 -10.35
C PHE A 138 13.43 9.16 -9.10
N TYR A 139 12.78 8.02 -8.91
CA TYR A 139 13.09 7.12 -7.81
C TYR A 139 14.54 6.61 -7.87
N LYS A 140 15.02 6.19 -9.04
CA LYS A 140 16.41 5.74 -9.23
C LYS A 140 17.41 6.85 -8.94
N GLN A 141 17.16 8.06 -9.43
CA GLN A 141 18.00 9.23 -9.18
C GLN A 141 18.10 9.54 -7.68
N GLY A 142 16.96 9.58 -6.98
CA GLY A 142 16.93 9.83 -5.53
C GLY A 142 17.64 8.72 -4.73
N LEU A 143 17.47 7.47 -5.14
CA LEU A 143 18.12 6.33 -4.51
C LEU A 143 19.65 6.35 -4.69
N GLU A 144 20.13 6.69 -5.88
CA GLU A 144 21.56 6.84 -6.16
C GLU A 144 22.17 7.97 -5.33
N ALA A 145 21.54 9.15 -5.33
CA ALA A 145 21.96 10.29 -4.53
C ALA A 145 22.02 9.95 -3.04
N ALA A 146 21.01 9.26 -2.51
CA ALA A 146 20.97 8.83 -1.11
C ALA A 146 22.08 7.83 -0.77
N LYS A 147 22.44 6.92 -1.69
CA LYS A 147 23.56 5.98 -1.50
C LYS A 147 24.90 6.71 -1.43
N ILE A 148 25.13 7.65 -2.35
CA ILE A 148 26.36 8.45 -2.39
C ILE A 148 26.47 9.31 -1.13
N ALA A 149 25.39 10.01 -0.75
CA ALA A 149 25.35 10.82 0.45
C ALA A 149 25.62 10.00 1.71
N ARG A 150 25.00 8.82 1.84
CA ARG A 150 25.25 7.91 2.96
C ARG A 150 26.72 7.49 3.06
N GLN A 151 27.37 7.17 1.94
CA GLN A 151 28.80 6.81 1.95
C GLN A 151 29.68 7.97 2.41
N LYS A 152 29.43 9.18 1.90
CA LYS A 152 30.19 10.39 2.27
C LYS A 152 30.00 10.78 3.74
N LEU A 153 28.77 10.74 4.25
CA LEU A 153 28.46 11.07 5.65
C LEU A 153 29.06 10.06 6.63
N LEU A 154 29.00 8.77 6.31
CA LEU A 154 29.64 7.73 7.15
C LEU A 154 31.16 7.86 7.14
N ALA A 155 31.78 8.27 6.04
CA ALA A 155 33.22 8.55 5.98
C ALA A 155 33.63 9.72 6.88
N LEU A 156 32.73 10.69 7.10
CA LEU A 156 32.90 11.81 8.03
C LEU A 156 32.50 11.47 9.47
N ASN A 157 32.15 10.20 9.76
CA ASN A 157 31.63 9.73 11.05
C ASN A 157 30.33 10.43 11.51
N VAL A 158 29.51 10.92 10.58
CA VAL A 158 28.19 11.49 10.88
C VAL A 158 27.13 10.38 10.96
N PRO A 159 26.33 10.28 12.05
CA PRO A 159 25.25 9.31 12.16
C PRO A 159 24.16 9.52 11.10
N PHE A 160 23.91 8.51 10.27
CA PHE A 160 22.94 8.61 9.16
C PHE A 160 21.56 8.01 9.48
N THR A 161 21.52 6.88 10.19
CA THR A 161 20.27 6.15 10.42
C THR A 161 19.57 6.68 11.65
N ARG A 162 18.29 7.06 11.51
CA ARG A 162 17.43 7.45 12.63
C ARG A 162 17.29 6.29 13.63
N PRO A 163 17.70 6.46 14.90
CA PRO A 163 17.47 5.47 15.93
C PRO A 163 15.96 5.27 16.18
N PRO A 164 15.48 4.03 16.39
CA PRO A 164 14.06 3.76 16.64
C PRO A 164 13.56 4.32 17.97
N ASP A 165 14.48 4.64 18.89
CA ASP A 165 14.19 5.18 20.23
C ASP A 165 14.23 6.72 20.28
N TYR A 166 14.52 7.38 19.15
CA TYR A 166 14.55 8.84 19.07
C TYR A 166 13.19 9.39 18.60
N PHE A 167 12.40 9.86 19.57
CA PHE A 167 11.08 10.46 19.37
C PHE A 167 11.18 11.99 19.30
N ALA A 168 11.39 12.50 18.09
CA ALA A 168 11.28 13.93 17.77
C ALA A 168 10.02 14.17 16.92
N GLU A 169 9.64 15.44 16.78
CA GLU A 169 8.54 15.83 15.91
C GLU A 169 8.83 15.42 14.45
N MET A 170 7.86 14.72 13.85
CA MET A 170 7.93 14.27 12.46
C MET A 170 7.07 15.19 11.59
N VAL A 171 7.41 15.32 10.31
CA VAL A 171 6.66 16.16 9.33
C VAL A 171 5.17 15.84 9.28
N LYS A 172 4.78 14.58 9.53
CA LYS A 172 3.38 14.15 9.59
C LYS A 172 3.07 13.59 10.98
N SER A 173 1.89 13.93 11.49
CA SER A 173 1.42 13.44 12.79
C SER A 173 1.10 11.94 12.76
N ASP A 174 1.24 11.28 13.90
CA ASP A 174 0.91 9.86 14.05
C ASP A 174 -0.56 9.56 13.75
N ALA A 175 -1.46 10.50 14.09
CA ALA A 175 -2.88 10.39 13.79
C ALA A 175 -3.12 10.30 12.26
N HIS A 176 -2.44 11.14 11.48
CA HIS A 176 -2.52 11.08 10.01
C HIS A 176 -1.94 9.76 9.47
N MET A 177 -0.80 9.31 10.00
CA MET A 177 -0.19 8.05 9.57
C MET A 177 -1.06 6.83 9.90
N ASP A 178 -1.77 6.84 11.02
CA ASP A 178 -2.69 5.77 11.39
C ASP A 178 -3.92 5.72 10.47
N GLN A 179 -4.42 6.87 10.00
CA GLN A 179 -5.46 6.90 8.97
C GLN A 179 -5.00 6.25 7.66
N LEU A 180 -3.77 6.53 7.21
CA LEU A 180 -3.19 5.90 6.01
C LEU A 180 -3.02 4.39 6.20
N LYS A 181 -2.50 3.94 7.35
CA LYS A 181 -2.39 2.50 7.66
C LYS A 181 -3.75 1.81 7.60
N VAL A 182 -4.78 2.45 8.12
CA VAL A 182 -6.15 1.90 8.09
C VAL A 182 -6.67 1.80 6.65
N LYS A 183 -6.38 2.76 5.77
CA LYS A 183 -6.72 2.67 4.33
C LYS A 183 -6.01 1.49 3.67
N LEU A 184 -4.70 1.32 3.89
CA LEU A 184 -3.92 0.20 3.35
C LEU A 184 -4.44 -1.17 3.84
N ILE A 185 -4.76 -1.29 5.14
CA ILE A 185 -5.33 -2.53 5.71
C ILE A 185 -6.69 -2.83 5.09
N LYS A 186 -7.54 -1.80 4.88
CA LYS A 186 -8.83 -1.97 4.21
C LYS A 186 -8.64 -2.52 2.79
N GLU A 187 -7.80 -1.89 1.98
CA GLU A 187 -7.52 -2.34 0.61
C GLU A 187 -6.98 -3.77 0.54
N ALA A 188 -6.03 -4.11 1.42
CA ALA A 188 -5.50 -5.46 1.52
C ALA A 188 -6.58 -6.48 1.92
N SER A 189 -7.45 -6.11 2.87
CA SER A 189 -8.57 -6.96 3.30
C SER A 189 -9.61 -7.15 2.20
N GLU A 190 -9.88 -6.13 1.38
CA GLU A 190 -10.78 -6.22 0.24
C GLU A 190 -10.22 -7.12 -0.86
N LYS A 191 -8.92 -7.01 -1.17
CA LYS A 191 -8.25 -7.91 -2.13
C LYS A 191 -8.37 -9.37 -1.68
N LYS A 192 -8.05 -9.66 -0.41
CA LYS A 192 -8.21 -11.01 0.17
C LYS A 192 -9.67 -11.49 0.15
N ALA A 193 -10.62 -10.63 0.50
CA ALA A 193 -12.03 -10.98 0.48
C ALA A 193 -12.52 -11.32 -0.94
N ARG A 194 -12.04 -10.62 -1.98
CA ARG A 194 -12.35 -10.91 -3.38
C ARG A 194 -11.78 -12.28 -3.81
N GLU A 195 -10.54 -12.58 -3.41
CA GLU A 195 -9.90 -13.88 -3.67
C GLU A 195 -10.62 -15.02 -2.95
N GLU A 196 -10.95 -14.85 -1.68
CA GLU A 196 -11.72 -15.81 -0.89
C GLU A 196 -13.12 -16.01 -1.46
N ALA A 197 -13.78 -14.95 -1.91
CA ALA A 197 -15.09 -15.04 -2.58
C ALA A 197 -14.98 -15.84 -3.89
N ARG A 198 -13.92 -15.65 -4.69
CA ARG A 198 -13.66 -16.44 -5.90
C ARG A 198 -13.43 -17.91 -5.56
N ARG A 199 -12.64 -18.20 -4.52
CA ARG A 199 -12.40 -19.57 -4.02
C ARG A 199 -13.69 -20.21 -3.52
N GLN A 200 -14.50 -19.50 -2.75
CA GLN A 200 -15.79 -19.99 -2.27
C GLN A 200 -16.76 -20.28 -3.41
N ARG A 201 -16.78 -19.44 -4.47
CA ARG A 201 -17.58 -19.70 -5.68
C ARG A 201 -17.13 -20.98 -6.39
N GLN A 202 -15.82 -21.20 -6.53
CA GLN A 202 -15.28 -22.42 -7.11
C GLN A 202 -15.60 -23.66 -6.27
N LEU A 203 -15.44 -23.59 -4.94
CA LEU A 203 -15.80 -24.66 -4.02
C LEU A 203 -17.29 -25.02 -4.09
N LYS A 204 -18.17 -24.02 -4.23
CA LYS A 204 -19.60 -24.25 -4.42
C LYS A 204 -19.91 -24.88 -5.79
N LYS A 205 -19.23 -24.43 -6.86
CA LYS A 205 -19.43 -24.94 -8.22
C LYS A 205 -18.97 -26.41 -8.36
N PHE A 206 -17.78 -26.72 -7.87
CA PHE A 206 -17.15 -28.03 -8.02
C PHE A 206 -17.36 -28.96 -6.81
N GLY A 207 -17.98 -28.49 -5.73
CA GLY A 207 -18.09 -29.25 -4.48
C GLY A 207 -18.75 -30.63 -4.64
N LYS A 208 -19.81 -30.73 -5.45
CA LYS A 208 -20.45 -32.04 -5.74
C LYS A 208 -19.57 -32.96 -6.59
N GLN A 209 -18.90 -32.41 -7.60
CA GLN A 209 -17.99 -33.18 -8.46
C GLN A 209 -16.81 -33.71 -7.65
N VAL A 210 -16.20 -32.86 -6.82
CA VAL A 210 -15.12 -33.25 -5.90
C VAL A 210 -15.57 -34.33 -4.91
N GLN A 211 -16.78 -34.25 -4.36
CA GLN A 211 -17.31 -35.30 -3.48
C GLN A 211 -17.46 -36.64 -4.22
N ASN A 212 -18.01 -36.64 -5.42
CA ASN A 212 -18.19 -37.87 -6.21
C ASN A 212 -16.84 -38.45 -6.63
N GLU A 213 -15.93 -37.62 -7.13
CA GLU A 213 -14.58 -38.05 -7.53
C GLU A 213 -13.78 -38.59 -6.35
N THR A 214 -13.86 -37.96 -5.18
CA THR A 214 -13.16 -38.45 -3.98
C THR A 214 -13.72 -39.79 -3.49
N LEU A 215 -15.04 -40.01 -3.58
CA LEU A 215 -15.65 -41.31 -3.28
C LEU A 215 -15.24 -42.37 -4.32
N GLN A 216 -15.23 -42.03 -5.61
CA GLN A 216 -14.79 -42.94 -6.66
C GLN A 216 -13.31 -43.29 -6.53
N LYS A 217 -12.43 -42.32 -6.25
CA LYS A 217 -10.99 -42.56 -5.99
C LYS A 217 -10.82 -43.50 -4.81
N ARG A 218 -11.51 -43.26 -3.69
CA ARG A 218 -11.48 -44.16 -2.51
C ARG A 218 -11.99 -45.56 -2.83
N GLN A 219 -13.00 -45.72 -3.66
CA GLN A 219 -13.49 -47.04 -4.08
C GLN A 219 -12.49 -47.74 -4.98
N LYS A 220 -11.88 -47.03 -5.94
CA LYS A 220 -10.82 -47.54 -6.81
C LYS A 220 -9.61 -47.99 -6.00
N GLU A 221 -9.10 -47.13 -5.10
CA GLU A 221 -8.00 -47.45 -4.17
C GLU A 221 -8.31 -48.71 -3.34
N LYS A 222 -9.53 -48.83 -2.80
CA LYS A 222 -9.96 -50.05 -2.09
C LYS A 222 -9.99 -51.28 -2.98
N SER A 223 -10.50 -51.15 -4.21
CA SER A 223 -10.55 -52.27 -5.15
C SER A 223 -9.16 -52.71 -5.60
N GLU A 224 -8.25 -51.78 -5.81
CA GLU A 224 -6.84 -52.03 -6.14
C GLU A 224 -6.11 -52.70 -4.98
N ALA A 225 -6.32 -52.23 -3.74
CA ALA A 225 -5.79 -52.88 -2.55
C ALA A 225 -6.32 -54.31 -2.39
N LEU A 226 -7.62 -54.54 -2.59
CA LEU A 226 -8.20 -55.88 -2.56
C LEU A 226 -7.68 -56.79 -3.70
N ALA A 227 -7.43 -56.23 -4.90
CA ALA A 227 -6.86 -56.96 -6.01
C ALA A 227 -5.40 -57.38 -5.73
N LYS A 228 -4.59 -56.48 -5.13
CA LYS A 228 -3.24 -56.79 -4.66
C LYS A 228 -3.27 -57.92 -3.62
N ILE A 229 -4.13 -57.83 -2.61
CA ILE A 229 -4.30 -58.88 -1.59
C ILE A 229 -4.73 -60.22 -2.23
N LYS A 230 -5.69 -60.21 -3.17
CA LYS A 230 -6.11 -61.43 -3.88
C LYS A 230 -4.99 -62.04 -4.72
N SER A 231 -4.17 -61.21 -5.38
CA SER A 231 -3.02 -61.68 -6.15
C SER A 231 -1.95 -62.31 -5.27
N LEU A 232 -1.64 -61.71 -4.11
CA LEU A 232 -0.74 -62.28 -3.10
C LEU A 232 -1.31 -63.59 -2.54
N LYS A 233 -2.62 -63.65 -2.26
CA LYS A 233 -3.29 -64.87 -1.80
C LYS A 233 -3.23 -66.00 -2.83
N ARG A 234 -3.36 -65.70 -4.12
CA ARG A 234 -3.24 -66.68 -5.21
C ARG A 234 -1.80 -67.17 -5.38
N LYS A 235 -0.80 -66.29 -5.24
CA LYS A 235 0.62 -66.68 -5.22
C LYS A 235 0.98 -67.58 -4.02
N LYS A 236 0.41 -67.29 -2.83
CA LYS A 236 0.51 -68.19 -1.65
C LYS A 236 -0.08 -69.57 -1.95
N GLN A 237 -1.25 -69.63 -2.60
CA GLN A 237 -1.91 -70.91 -2.92
C GLN A 237 -1.13 -71.74 -3.96
N ASN A 238 -0.33 -71.10 -4.81
CA ASN A 238 0.54 -71.74 -5.80
C ASN A 238 1.93 -72.11 -5.24
N HIS A 239 2.19 -71.96 -3.93
CA HIS A 239 3.48 -72.24 -3.27
C HIS A 239 4.68 -71.44 -3.81
N GLU A 240 4.47 -70.25 -4.40
CA GLU A 240 5.56 -69.38 -4.89
C GLU A 240 6.17 -68.47 -3.80
N ILE A 241 5.55 -68.37 -2.62
CA ILE A 241 5.94 -67.41 -1.55
C ILE A 241 5.74 -68.07 -0.18
N ASP A 242 6.71 -67.91 0.73
CA ASP A 242 6.66 -68.41 2.12
C ASP A 242 5.77 -67.54 3.04
N GLU A 243 5.33 -68.10 4.18
CA GLU A 243 4.35 -67.45 5.06
C GLU A 243 4.86 -66.17 5.71
N GLU A 244 6.16 -66.07 5.99
CA GLU A 244 6.79 -64.88 6.57
C GLU A 244 6.82 -63.72 5.56
N GLU A 245 7.14 -64.03 4.31
CA GLU A 245 7.24 -63.05 3.22
C GLU A 245 5.87 -62.53 2.77
N PHE A 246 4.82 -63.38 2.84
CA PHE A 246 3.44 -62.97 2.66
C PHE A 246 2.95 -62.02 3.76
N ASN A 247 3.31 -62.27 5.01
CA ASN A 247 2.89 -61.42 6.13
C ASN A 247 3.54 -60.02 6.04
N ILE A 248 4.81 -59.94 5.67
CA ILE A 248 5.53 -58.66 5.46
C ILE A 248 4.90 -57.87 4.30
N ALA A 249 4.62 -58.52 3.17
CA ALA A 249 4.03 -57.85 2.00
C ALA A 249 2.57 -57.41 2.21
N VAL A 250 1.80 -58.14 3.02
CA VAL A 250 0.44 -57.74 3.43
C VAL A 250 0.48 -56.58 4.41
N GLU A 251 1.41 -56.60 5.36
CA GLU A 251 1.60 -55.52 6.33
C GLU A 251 2.04 -54.22 5.64
N GLU A 252 2.95 -54.31 4.65
CA GLU A 252 3.37 -53.17 3.81
C GLU A 252 2.20 -52.62 2.96
N ALA A 253 1.40 -53.49 2.34
CA ALA A 253 0.24 -53.06 1.54
C ALA A 253 -0.89 -52.44 2.38
N VAL A 254 -1.03 -52.86 3.65
CA VAL A 254 -1.99 -52.31 4.60
C VAL A 254 -1.46 -51.02 5.23
N ALA A 255 -0.16 -50.92 5.50
CA ALA A 255 0.51 -49.71 5.99
C ALA A 255 0.55 -48.59 4.92
N ALA A 256 0.64 -48.95 3.64
CA ALA A 256 0.58 -48.00 2.53
C ALA A 256 -0.84 -47.46 2.23
N ALA A 257 -1.90 -48.06 2.81
CA ALA A 257 -3.26 -47.56 2.66
C ALA A 257 -3.53 -46.41 3.67
N PRO A 258 -4.08 -45.26 3.24
CA PRO A 258 -4.24 -44.11 4.13
C PRO A 258 -5.25 -44.40 5.25
N GLU A 259 -4.72 -44.57 6.46
CA GLU A 259 -5.46 -44.85 7.68
C GLU A 259 -6.20 -43.59 8.20
N GLN A 260 -7.30 -43.19 7.56
CA GLN A 260 -8.11 -42.04 8.02
C GLN A 260 -9.61 -42.30 8.14
N GLY A 261 -10.01 -43.56 8.45
CA GLY A 261 -11.42 -43.94 8.54
C GLY A 261 -12.01 -44.09 9.95
N ARG A 262 -11.22 -44.34 10.99
CA ARG A 262 -11.76 -44.87 12.27
C ARG A 262 -12.02 -43.85 13.40
N ARG A 263 -11.64 -42.58 13.26
CA ARG A 263 -11.77 -41.58 14.36
C ARG A 263 -13.00 -40.66 14.30
N GLY A 264 -13.88 -40.78 13.30
CA GLY A 264 -14.96 -39.80 13.05
C GLY A 264 -16.27 -39.93 13.85
N ASN A 265 -16.66 -41.13 14.30
CA ASN A 265 -18.04 -41.37 14.73
C ASN A 265 -18.39 -41.04 16.19
N LYS A 266 -17.45 -40.55 17.02
CA LYS A 266 -17.72 -40.28 18.45
C LYS A 266 -18.15 -38.84 18.77
N LYS A 267 -17.93 -37.86 17.88
CA LYS A 267 -18.22 -36.43 18.18
C LYS A 267 -19.62 -35.95 17.76
N GLN A 268 -20.31 -36.62 16.83
CA GLN A 268 -21.64 -36.19 16.35
C GLN A 268 -22.80 -36.46 17.32
N LYS A 269 -22.63 -37.25 18.38
CA LYS A 269 -23.72 -37.58 19.32
C LYS A 269 -23.90 -36.58 20.48
N VAL A 270 -22.97 -35.62 20.64
CA VAL A 270 -22.99 -34.68 21.78
C VAL A 270 -23.70 -33.36 21.41
N GLU A 271 -23.66 -32.92 20.15
CA GLU A 271 -24.25 -31.63 19.76
C GLU A 271 -25.78 -31.66 19.55
N SER A 272 -26.39 -32.83 19.36
CA SER A 272 -27.85 -32.93 19.16
C SER A 272 -28.68 -32.69 20.42
N LYS A 273 -28.06 -32.67 21.61
CA LYS A 273 -28.75 -32.42 22.89
C LYS A 273 -28.73 -30.96 23.34
N LEU A 274 -27.86 -30.10 22.80
CA LEU A 274 -27.78 -28.69 23.21
C LEU A 274 -28.78 -27.76 22.47
N ASN A 275 -29.39 -28.21 21.37
CA ASN A 275 -30.20 -27.36 20.51
C ASN A 275 -31.73 -27.38 20.79
N ARG A 276 -32.17 -27.94 21.93
CA ARG A 276 -33.60 -28.02 22.33
C ARG A 276 -34.11 -26.88 23.22
N LYS A 277 -33.34 -25.80 23.41
CA LYS A 277 -33.82 -24.58 24.09
C LYS A 277 -33.64 -23.34 23.20
N LYS A 278 -34.58 -23.13 22.27
CA LYS A 278 -34.84 -21.79 21.73
C LYS A 278 -35.80 -21.06 22.68
N PRO A 279 -35.52 -19.83 23.14
CA PRO A 279 -36.53 -19.01 23.77
C PRO A 279 -37.52 -18.50 22.70
N GLN A 280 -38.81 -18.72 22.97
CA GLN A 280 -39.94 -18.21 22.19
C GLN A 280 -39.90 -16.68 22.25
N ARG A 281 -39.73 -16.00 21.11
CA ARG A 281 -39.82 -14.52 21.04
C ARG A 281 -41.29 -14.14 21.33
N PRO A 282 -41.57 -13.21 22.26
CA PRO A 282 -42.93 -12.74 22.47
C PRO A 282 -43.43 -12.02 21.22
N GLY A 283 -44.62 -12.42 20.76
CA GLY A 283 -45.25 -11.90 19.55
C GLY A 283 -45.55 -10.41 19.65
N LYS A 284 -45.32 -9.68 18.56
CA LYS A 284 -45.79 -8.31 18.38
C LYS A 284 -47.32 -8.31 18.45
N SER A 285 -47.87 -7.76 19.53
CA SER A 285 -49.30 -7.49 19.66
C SER A 285 -49.74 -6.50 18.56
N LYS A 286 -50.70 -6.93 17.72
CA LYS A 286 -51.48 -6.06 16.86
C LYS A 286 -52.17 -4.99 17.72
N ARG A 287 -51.78 -3.71 17.57
CA ARG A 287 -52.56 -2.59 18.11
C ARG A 287 -53.82 -2.45 17.25
N HIS A 288 -54.98 -2.74 17.83
CA HIS A 288 -56.26 -2.37 17.27
C HIS A 288 -56.35 -0.84 17.13
N ARG A 289 -56.71 -0.38 15.93
CA ARG A 289 -57.31 0.93 15.72
C ARG A 289 -58.58 1.02 16.57
N ARG A 290 -58.63 1.93 17.54
CA ARG A 290 -59.87 2.50 18.05
C ARG A 290 -59.99 3.90 17.45
N GLY A 291 -61.08 4.11 16.72
CA GLY A 291 -61.50 5.45 16.33
C GLY A 291 -62.08 6.20 17.53
N LYS A 292 -61.76 7.48 17.59
CA LYS A 292 -62.70 8.59 17.64
C LYS A 292 -62.03 9.76 16.93
#